data_AF-A0AAP0GPZ2-F1
#
_entry.id   AF-A0AAP0GPZ2-F1
#
_cell.length_a   1.000
_cell.length_b   1.000
_cell.length_c   1.000
_cell.angle_alpha   90.00
_cell.angle_beta   90.00
_cell.angle_gamma   90.00
#
_symmetry.space_group_name_H-M   'P 1'
#
loop_
_entity.id
_entity.type
_entity.pdbx_description
1 polymer ?
#
loop_
_entity_poly.entity_id
_entity_poly.type
_entity_poly.pdbx_seq_one_letter_code
_entity_poly.pdbx_strand_id
1 'polypeptide(L)'
;MQIPNRKKASDSGPPRRAVAASASGLPPADFSVSHTHRLTVSQFGREDPLTEQQQQQEEGHQLQISQVKELMLHMAYFNEPHGDEPLALDMNSMGKGEAWINGESIGRYWSTYANGDCQGCHYDMYS
;
A
#
# COMPACT_ATOMS: atom_id res chain seq x y z
N MET A 1 15.00 31.29 -7.87
CA MET A 1 15.06 30.14 -6.95
C MET A 1 14.99 28.88 -7.81
N GLN A 2 16.14 28.28 -8.10
CA GLN A 2 16.23 27.14 -9.02
C GLN A 2 15.91 25.87 -8.23
N ILE A 3 14.84 25.16 -8.61
CA ILE A 3 14.53 23.84 -8.06
C ILE A 3 15.53 22.86 -8.68
N PRO A 4 16.43 22.21 -7.91
CA PRO A 4 17.39 21.29 -8.49
C PRO A 4 16.66 20.03 -8.98
N ASN A 5 17.02 19.59 -10.18
CA ASN A 5 16.57 18.33 -10.78
C ASN A 5 16.87 17.16 -9.84
N ARG A 6 15.86 16.58 -9.20
CA ARG A 6 15.99 15.39 -8.36
C ARG A 6 16.19 14.17 -9.26
N LYS A 7 17.34 13.51 -9.12
CA LYS A 7 17.61 12.21 -9.75
C LYS A 7 16.58 11.20 -9.25
N LYS A 8 15.81 10.60 -10.15
CA LYS A 8 15.03 9.39 -9.83
C LYS A 8 16.03 8.28 -9.46
N ALA A 9 15.71 7.51 -8.42
CA ALA A 9 16.44 6.29 -8.12
C ALA A 9 16.45 5.39 -9.37
N SER A 10 17.63 4.86 -9.72
CA SER A 10 17.77 3.92 -10.83
C SER A 10 17.12 2.60 -10.42
N ASP A 11 16.04 2.22 -11.13
CA ASP A 11 15.31 0.96 -10.95
C ASP A 11 16.10 -0.20 -11.60
N SER A 12 17.31 -0.47 -11.09
CA SER A 12 18.20 -1.52 -11.59
C SER A 12 17.91 -2.89 -10.95
N GLY A 13 16.68 -3.13 -10.49
CA GLY A 13 16.26 -4.40 -9.93
C GLY A 13 16.12 -5.50 -11.00
N PRO A 14 16.05 -6.78 -10.59
CA PRO A 14 15.74 -7.87 -11.52
C PRO A 14 14.40 -7.60 -12.23
N PRO A 15 14.22 -8.10 -13.47
CA PRO A 15 13.00 -7.89 -14.24
C PRO A 15 11.79 -8.43 -13.47
N ARG A 16 10.84 -7.54 -13.17
CA ARG A 16 9.58 -7.89 -12.48
C ARG A 16 8.64 -8.60 -13.46
N ARG A 17 8.21 -9.82 -13.14
CA ARG A 17 7.08 -10.46 -13.82
C ARG A 17 5.78 -9.98 -13.18
N ALA A 18 4.93 -9.32 -13.96
CA ALA A 18 3.63 -8.87 -13.50
C ALA A 18 2.60 -10.01 -13.56
N VAL A 19 1.70 -10.03 -12.59
CA VAL A 19 0.54 -10.94 -12.56
C VAL A 19 -0.71 -10.12 -12.82
N ALA A 20 -1.60 -10.65 -13.66
CA ALA A 20 -2.90 -10.04 -13.90
C ALA A 20 -3.79 -10.21 -12.65
N ALA A 21 -4.44 -9.12 -12.23
CA ALA A 21 -5.41 -9.11 -11.16
C ALA A 21 -6.73 -8.49 -11.61
N SER A 22 -7.84 -9.03 -11.13
CA SER A 22 -9.19 -8.55 -11.41
C SER A 22 -9.81 -7.97 -10.14
N ALA A 23 -10.18 -6.69 -10.17
CA ALA A 23 -10.87 -6.00 -9.07
C ALA A 23 -12.39 -6.27 -9.05
N SER A 24 -12.87 -7.21 -9.86
CA SER A 24 -14.26 -7.65 -9.87
C SER A 24 -14.59 -8.28 -8.52
N GLY A 25 -15.77 -7.99 -7.94
CA GLY A 25 -16.20 -8.60 -6.67
C GLY A 25 -16.31 -10.14 -6.70
N LEU A 26 -16.14 -10.76 -7.88
CA LEU A 26 -16.06 -12.20 -8.11
C LEU A 26 -14.80 -12.53 -8.91
N PRO A 27 -14.21 -13.72 -8.74
CA PRO A 27 -13.14 -14.18 -9.61
C PRO A 27 -13.64 -14.24 -11.07
N PRO A 28 -12.83 -13.84 -12.06
CA PRO A 28 -13.17 -14.00 -13.47
C PRO A 28 -13.54 -15.45 -13.81
N ALA A 29 -14.50 -15.66 -14.71
CA ALA A 29 -15.01 -17.00 -15.04
C ALA A 29 -13.96 -17.91 -15.71
N ASP A 30 -12.90 -17.33 -16.26
CA ASP A 30 -11.75 -17.99 -16.87
C ASP A 30 -10.66 -18.38 -15.86
N PHE A 31 -10.79 -18.00 -14.59
CA PHE A 31 -9.82 -18.32 -13.56
C PHE A 31 -10.11 -19.69 -12.93
N SER A 32 -9.08 -20.53 -12.83
CA SER A 32 -9.18 -21.84 -12.18
C SER A 32 -9.34 -21.67 -10.67
N VAL A 33 -10.46 -22.16 -10.11
CA VAL A 33 -10.76 -22.06 -8.67
C VAL A 33 -9.61 -22.53 -7.77
N SER A 34 -8.83 -23.53 -8.20
CA SER A 34 -7.73 -24.09 -7.42
C SER A 34 -6.44 -23.25 -7.43
N HIS A 35 -6.29 -22.32 -8.37
CA HIS A 35 -5.08 -21.51 -8.54
C HIS A 35 -5.33 -20.02 -8.31
N THR A 36 -6.55 -19.63 -7.90
CA THR A 36 -6.92 -18.24 -7.69
C THR A 36 -6.81 -17.84 -6.23
N HIS A 37 -6.14 -16.73 -5.99
CA HIS A 37 -5.98 -16.11 -4.69
C HIS A 37 -6.79 -14.82 -4.60
N ARG A 38 -7.31 -14.52 -3.41
CA ARG A 38 -8.02 -13.27 -3.10
C ARG A 38 -7.11 -12.31 -2.36
N LEU A 39 -6.80 -11.17 -2.96
CA LEU A 39 -6.14 -10.03 -2.34
C LEU A 39 -7.19 -9.10 -1.74
N THR A 40 -6.94 -8.63 -0.53
CA THR A 40 -7.70 -7.56 0.12
C THR A 40 -6.74 -6.53 0.67
N VAL A 41 -7.07 -5.25 0.53
CA VAL A 41 -6.26 -4.13 1.02
C VAL A 41 -7.16 -3.13 1.70
N SER A 42 -6.83 -2.70 2.91
CA SER A 42 -7.52 -1.60 3.59
C SER A 42 -6.63 -0.38 3.60
N GLN A 43 -7.13 0.74 3.08
CA GLN A 43 -6.44 2.01 3.14
C GLN A 43 -6.87 2.77 4.41
N PHE A 44 -5.90 3.14 5.23
CA PHE A 44 -6.12 4.07 6.34
C PHE A 44 -6.01 5.49 5.78
N GLY A 45 -7.08 6.29 5.91
CA GLY A 45 -7.12 7.64 5.34
C GLY A 45 -5.96 8.53 5.78
N ARG A 46 -5.59 9.50 4.94
CA ARG A 46 -4.64 10.58 5.28
C ARG A 46 -5.22 11.38 6.44
N GLU A 47 -4.45 11.66 7.48
CA GLU A 47 -4.86 12.58 8.54
C GLU A 47 -4.99 13.97 7.92
N ASP A 48 -6.22 14.46 7.73
CA ASP A 48 -6.44 15.84 7.33
C ASP A 48 -6.29 16.71 8.59
N PRO A 49 -5.38 17.71 8.59
CA PRO A 49 -5.14 18.58 9.76
C PRO A 49 -6.32 19.50 10.12
N LEU A 50 -7.44 19.41 9.40
CA LEU A 50 -8.65 20.20 9.63
C LEU A 50 -9.65 19.52 10.58
N THR A 51 -9.44 18.25 10.95
CA THR A 51 -10.35 17.52 11.83
C THR A 51 -10.20 17.91 13.30
N GLU A 52 -9.03 18.39 13.73
CA GLU A 52 -8.78 18.80 15.14
C GLU A 52 -9.53 20.08 15.54
N GLN A 53 -9.88 20.95 14.60
CA GLN A 53 -10.56 22.23 14.89
C GLN A 53 -12.07 22.07 15.09
N GLN A 54 -12.68 21.00 14.59
CA GLN A 54 -14.14 20.85 14.58
C GLN A 54 -14.70 20.19 15.86
N GLN A 55 -13.84 19.53 16.65
CA GLN A 55 -14.29 18.73 17.80
C GLN A 55 -14.72 19.55 19.03
N GLN A 56 -14.45 20.86 19.06
CA GLN A 56 -14.84 21.73 20.18
C GLN A 56 -16.27 22.29 20.08
N GLN A 57 -17.00 22.09 18.96
CA GLN A 57 -18.28 22.78 18.73
C GLN A 57 -19.54 21.88 18.82
N GLU A 58 -19.43 20.60 19.16
CA GLU A 58 -20.58 19.66 19.09
C GLU A 58 -21.05 19.08 20.44
N GLU A 59 -21.08 19.88 21.50
CA GLU A 59 -21.90 19.56 22.68
C GLU A 59 -23.33 20.08 22.49
N GLY A 60 -24.11 19.41 21.65
CA GLY A 60 -25.51 19.78 21.43
C GLY A 60 -26.25 18.91 20.43
N HIS A 61 -26.82 17.80 20.90
CA HIS A 61 -27.89 17.03 20.26
C HIS A 61 -27.74 16.72 18.76
N GLN A 62 -26.85 15.80 18.41
CA GLN A 62 -27.15 14.76 17.43
C GLN A 62 -26.19 13.60 17.66
N LEU A 63 -26.62 12.35 17.44
CA LEU A 63 -25.71 11.22 17.40
C LEU A 63 -24.74 11.46 16.23
N GLN A 64 -23.63 12.13 16.53
CA GLN A 64 -22.45 12.15 15.70
C GLN A 64 -22.01 10.70 15.65
N ILE A 65 -22.41 9.99 14.60
CA ILE A 65 -21.65 8.85 14.13
C ILE A 65 -20.29 9.46 13.85
N SER A 66 -19.39 9.38 14.83
CA SER A 66 -18.01 9.80 14.70
C SER A 66 -17.57 9.30 13.33
N GLN A 67 -17.32 10.25 12.42
CA GLN A 67 -16.88 9.98 11.06
C GLN A 67 -15.83 8.89 11.15
N VAL A 68 -16.23 7.64 10.87
CA VAL A 68 -15.28 6.53 10.80
C VAL A 68 -14.47 6.92 9.58
N LYS A 69 -13.34 7.59 9.81
CA LYS A 69 -12.41 8.05 8.79
C LYS A 69 -12.26 6.90 7.80
N GLU A 70 -12.85 7.09 6.63
CA GLU A 70 -13.42 5.97 5.88
C GLU A 70 -12.34 4.96 5.52
N LEU A 71 -12.47 3.77 6.10
CA LEU A 71 -11.62 2.63 5.78
C LEU A 71 -12.02 2.14 4.39
N MET A 72 -11.28 2.57 3.38
CA MET A 72 -11.53 2.11 2.01
C MET A 72 -10.97 0.69 1.84
N LEU A 73 -11.86 -0.26 1.56
CA LEU A 73 -11.51 -1.66 1.28
C LEU A 73 -11.45 -1.90 -0.23
N HIS A 74 -10.32 -2.40 -0.72
CA HIS A 74 -10.14 -2.84 -2.09
C HIS A 74 -9.94 -4.35 -2.13
N MET A 75 -10.61 -5.02 -3.06
CA MET A 75 -10.48 -6.47 -3.27
C MET A 75 -10.10 -6.77 -4.72
N ALA A 76 -9.28 -7.79 -4.90
CA ALA A 76 -8.91 -8.29 -6.22
C ALA A 76 -8.65 -9.80 -6.19
N TYR A 77 -8.74 -10.44 -7.35
CA TYR A 77 -8.41 -11.85 -7.56
C TYR A 77 -7.26 -11.97 -8.55
N PHE A 78 -6.31 -12.86 -8.30
CA PHE A 78 -5.18 -13.14 -9.19
C PHE A 78 -4.88 -14.64 -9.20
N ASN A 79 -4.31 -15.15 -10.30
CA ASN A 79 -3.86 -16.53 -10.36
C ASN A 79 -2.43 -16.65 -9.82
N GLU A 80 -2.14 -17.79 -9.21
CA GLU A 80 -0.81 -18.16 -8.74
C GLU A 80 0.19 -18.03 -9.90
N PRO A 81 1.24 -17.20 -9.76
CA PRO A 81 2.28 -17.11 -10.76
C PRO A 81 3.11 -18.39 -10.78
N HIS A 82 3.56 -18.79 -11.96
CA HIS A 82 4.44 -19.95 -12.11
C HIS A 82 5.86 -19.66 -11.59
N GLY A 83 6.44 -20.63 -10.87
CA GLY A 83 7.83 -20.65 -10.41
C GLY A 83 7.95 -20.50 -8.90
N ASP A 84 9.18 -20.69 -8.38
CA ASP A 84 9.49 -20.66 -6.94
C ASP A 84 10.17 -19.34 -6.50
N GLU A 85 10.19 -18.34 -7.39
CA GLU A 85 10.83 -17.06 -7.12
C GLU A 85 10.00 -16.22 -6.13
N PRO A 86 10.66 -15.40 -5.28
CA PRO A 86 9.96 -14.58 -4.31
C PRO A 86 9.04 -13.55 -5.01
N LEU A 87 7.85 -13.34 -4.42
CA LEU A 87 6.84 -12.43 -4.93
C LEU A 87 6.75 -11.17 -4.06
N ALA A 88 6.35 -10.06 -4.68
CA ALA A 88 6.11 -8.79 -4.00
C ALA A 88 4.86 -8.10 -4.55
N LEU A 89 4.15 -7.37 -3.70
CA LEU A 89 3.05 -6.50 -4.08
C LEU A 89 3.58 -5.07 -4.26
N ASP A 90 3.26 -4.44 -5.39
CA ASP A 90 3.54 -3.02 -5.61
C ASP A 90 2.39 -2.18 -5.07
N MET A 91 2.63 -1.53 -3.93
CA MET A 91 1.65 -0.70 -3.21
C MET A 91 1.95 0.79 -3.37
N ASN A 92 2.77 1.21 -4.33
CA ASN A 92 3.27 2.59 -4.42
C ASN A 92 2.16 3.65 -4.56
N SER A 93 1.00 3.28 -5.12
CA SER A 93 -0.15 4.18 -5.28
C SER A 93 -1.19 4.13 -4.16
N MET A 94 -1.01 3.25 -3.16
CA MET A 94 -2.06 2.91 -2.18
C MET A 94 -1.86 3.50 -0.78
N GLY A 95 -0.85 4.37 -0.59
CA GLY A 95 -0.63 5.10 0.66
C GLY A 95 -0.25 4.21 1.85
N LYS A 96 -1.11 4.15 2.87
CA LYS A 96 -0.88 3.39 4.11
C LYS A 96 -2.04 2.45 4.37
N GLY A 97 -1.75 1.25 4.84
CA GLY A 97 -2.77 0.25 5.04
C GLY A 97 -2.27 -1.07 5.58
N GLU A 98 -3.11 -2.08 5.43
CA GLU A 98 -2.79 -3.48 5.66
C GLU A 98 -3.29 -4.30 4.47
N ALA A 99 -2.59 -5.39 4.19
CA ALA A 99 -2.91 -6.28 3.08
C ALA A 99 -3.13 -7.71 3.59
N TRP A 100 -4.04 -8.42 2.92
CA TRP A 100 -4.40 -9.81 3.20
C TRP A 100 -4.43 -10.61 1.92
N ILE A 101 -3.96 -11.86 1.97
CA ILE A 101 -4.08 -12.84 0.90
C ILE A 101 -4.86 -14.04 1.46
N ASN A 102 -5.94 -14.43 0.78
CA ASN A 102 -6.81 -15.54 1.20
C ASN A 102 -7.34 -15.44 2.64
N GLY A 103 -7.44 -14.21 3.18
CA GLY A 103 -7.88 -13.95 4.56
C GLY A 103 -6.76 -13.97 5.60
N GLU A 104 -5.52 -14.28 5.21
CA GLU A 104 -4.35 -14.20 6.07
C GLU A 104 -3.67 -12.83 5.90
N SER A 105 -3.35 -12.17 7.02
CA SER A 105 -2.65 -10.88 6.99
C SER A 105 -1.20 -11.10 6.57
N ILE A 106 -0.76 -10.34 5.56
CA ILE A 106 0.64 -10.28 5.13
C ILE A 106 1.35 -9.03 5.67
N GLY A 107 0.66 -8.27 6.52
CA GLY A 107 1.22 -7.14 7.26
C GLY A 107 0.83 -5.77 6.74
N ARG A 108 1.36 -4.76 7.44
CA ARG A 108 1.11 -3.34 7.19
C ARG A 108 2.04 -2.82 6.11
N TYR A 109 1.50 -2.01 5.22
CA TYR A 109 2.29 -1.27 4.23
C TYR A 109 2.19 0.23 4.48
N TRP A 110 3.27 0.93 4.15
CA TRP A 110 3.32 2.39 4.21
C TRP A 110 4.19 2.91 3.08
N SER A 111 3.54 3.19 1.95
CA SER A 111 4.14 3.74 0.75
C SER A 111 4.22 5.26 0.87
N THR A 112 5.26 5.74 1.56
CA THR A 112 5.62 7.16 1.59
C THR A 112 7.07 7.34 1.19
N TYR A 113 7.37 8.48 0.59
CA TYR A 113 8.76 8.85 0.34
C TYR A 113 9.51 8.94 1.67
N ALA A 114 10.49 8.05 1.85
CA ALA A 114 11.43 8.14 2.94
C ALA A 114 12.37 9.33 2.71
N ASN A 115 12.61 10.11 3.75
CA ASN A 115 13.63 11.13 3.76
C ASN A 115 14.81 10.60 4.58
N GLY A 116 16.01 10.70 4.02
CA GLY A 116 17.24 10.26 4.65
C GLY A 116 18.43 10.67 3.80
N ASP A 117 19.60 10.76 4.44
CA ASP A 117 20.84 10.92 3.69
C ASP A 117 21.29 9.53 3.20
N CYS A 118 21.30 9.37 1.89
CA CYS A 118 21.72 8.14 1.22
C CYS A 118 23.15 8.27 0.67
N GLN A 119 24.03 9.03 1.35
CA GLN A 119 25.45 9.02 1.01
C GLN A 119 26.04 7.61 1.15
N GLY A 120 27.02 7.30 0.30
CA GLY A 120 27.77 6.05 0.40
C GLY A 120 28.50 5.97 1.75
N CYS A 121 28.30 4.87 2.46
CA CYS A 121 29.06 4.60 3.68
C CYS A 121 30.45 4.10 3.29
N HIS A 122 31.51 4.68 3.89
CA HIS A 122 32.85 4.12 3.83
C HIS A 122 33.12 3.32 5.11
N TYR A 123 33.74 2.16 4.98
CA TYR A 123 34.20 1.41 6.13
C TYR A 123 35.63 1.84 6.44
N ASP A 124 35.84 2.60 7.51
CA ASP A 124 37.17 3.02 7.92
C ASP A 124 37.91 1.83 8.54
N MET A 125 39.03 1.44 7.93
CA MET A 125 39.73 0.20 8.28
C MET A 125 40.87 0.34 9.31
N TYR A 126 41.08 1.49 9.93
CA TYR A 126 42.10 1.64 10.98
C TYR A 126 41.68 2.63 12.08
N SER A 127 41.91 2.21 13.33
CA SER A 127 41.83 3.00 14.57
C SER A 127 43.20 3.56 14.96
#